data_AF-A0A8S2N2D4-F1
#
_entry.id   AF-A0A8S2N2D4-F1
#
_cell.length_a   1.000
_cell.length_b   1.000
_cell.length_c   1.000
_cell.angle_alpha   90.00
_cell.angle_beta   90.00
_cell.angle_gamma   90.00
#
_symmetry.space_group_name_H-M   'P 1'
#
loop_
_entity.id
_entity.type
_entity.pdbx_description
1 polymer ?
#
loop_
_entity_poly.entity_id
_entity_poly.type
_entity_poly.pdbx_seq_one_letter_code
_entity_poly.pdbx_strand_id
1 'polypeptide(L)'
;PFRLTRDVIDGLGICGTQGLFKKSCEITLELMRRYADTLITIIEVFLYDPLYQWQLSPQKALQLQQQFDKTNDSVASSSSRASGKTSMQPASSSTSSSIVGESVTTDTNKMAERLLLGLRQKLQGVERLNQMTIKAHVNMLIQEATSIDNLSQLFAGWQPYL
;
A
#
# COMPACT_ATOMS: atom_id res chain seq x y z
N PRO A 1 -6.24 -1.96 5.03
CA PRO A 1 -6.69 -0.55 4.97
C PRO A 1 -5.59 0.45 5.37
N PHE A 2 -5.08 0.37 6.60
CA PHE A 2 -3.95 1.15 7.12
C PHE A 2 -3.30 0.37 8.27
N ARG A 3 -2.11 0.81 8.72
CA ARG A 3 -1.40 0.19 9.83
C ARG A 3 -2.02 0.61 11.16
N LEU A 4 -2.57 -0.35 11.90
CA LEU A 4 -3.07 -0.16 13.26
C LEU A 4 -2.73 -1.41 14.09
N THR A 5 -1.43 -1.59 14.34
CA THR A 5 -0.91 -2.74 15.07
C THR A 5 -0.91 -2.48 16.59
N ARG A 6 -0.53 -3.47 17.40
CA ARG A 6 -0.72 -3.41 18.86
C ARG A 6 0.11 -2.28 19.49
N ASP A 7 1.36 -2.09 19.07
CA ASP A 7 2.20 -0.98 19.54
C ASP A 7 1.61 0.40 19.21
N VAL A 8 0.97 0.55 18.05
CA VAL A 8 0.27 1.81 17.69
C VAL A 8 -0.92 2.03 18.60
N ILE A 9 -1.69 0.98 18.90
CA ILE A 9 -2.86 1.06 19.78
C ILE A 9 -2.44 1.38 21.22
N ASP A 10 -1.35 0.77 21.70
CA ASP A 10 -0.81 1.03 23.04
C ASP A 10 -0.37 2.50 23.18
N GLY A 11 0.22 3.07 22.12
CA GLY A 11 0.56 4.49 22.05
C GLY A 11 -0.64 5.45 22.12
N LEU A 12 -1.88 4.99 21.94
CA LEU A 12 -3.10 5.80 22.10
C LEU A 12 -3.56 5.92 23.57
N GLY A 13 -2.90 5.22 24.48
CA GLY A 13 -3.19 5.22 25.92
C GLY A 13 -4.42 4.39 26.29
N ILE A 14 -4.96 4.64 27.49
CA ILE A 14 -5.99 3.77 28.12
C ILE A 14 -7.30 3.65 27.33
N CYS A 15 -7.62 4.64 26.48
CA CYS A 15 -8.82 4.62 25.66
C CYS A 15 -8.64 3.85 24.34
N GLY A 16 -7.40 3.51 23.98
CA GLY A 16 -7.04 2.82 22.75
C GLY A 16 -7.69 3.47 21.52
N THR A 17 -8.30 2.64 20.68
CA THR A 17 -8.94 3.06 19.44
C THR A 17 -10.30 3.74 19.63
N GLN A 18 -10.98 3.54 20.77
CA GLN A 18 -12.34 4.03 20.99
C GLN A 18 -12.42 5.49 21.49
N GLY A 19 -11.28 6.08 21.84
CA GLY A 19 -11.20 7.46 22.33
C GLY A 19 -11.14 8.52 21.22
N LEU A 20 -10.19 9.46 21.37
CA LEU A 20 -10.00 10.57 20.44
C LEU A 20 -9.69 10.08 19.02
N PHE A 21 -8.97 8.98 18.87
CA PHE A 21 -8.60 8.42 17.57
C PHE A 21 -9.83 8.20 16.68
N LYS A 22 -10.81 7.40 17.14
CA LYS A 22 -12.04 7.15 16.38
C LYS A 22 -12.84 8.43 16.11
N LYS A 23 -12.95 9.33 17.08
CA LYS A 23 -13.66 10.61 16.89
C LYS A 23 -12.99 11.48 15.82
N SER A 24 -11.66 11.56 15.83
CA SER A 24 -10.90 12.25 14.80
C SER A 24 -11.06 11.58 13.43
N CYS A 25 -11.02 10.24 13.35
CA CYS A 25 -11.29 9.51 12.11
C CYS A 25 -12.70 9.77 11.56
N GLU A 26 -13.72 9.83 12.41
CA GLU A 26 -15.09 10.17 12.02
C GLU A 26 -15.17 11.57 11.38
N ILE A 27 -14.55 12.57 12.00
CA ILE A 27 -14.51 13.96 11.50
C ILE A 27 -13.73 14.03 10.18
N THR A 28 -12.56 13.39 10.11
CA THR A 28 -11.75 13.37 8.89
C THR A 28 -12.50 12.69 7.75
N LEU A 29 -13.14 11.55 8.01
CA LEU A 29 -13.92 10.85 7.00
C LEU A 29 -15.12 11.67 6.54
N GLU A 30 -15.81 12.34 7.46
CA GLU A 30 -16.89 13.29 7.12
C GLU A 30 -16.40 14.37 6.16
N LEU A 31 -15.24 14.97 6.45
CA LEU A 31 -14.63 16.00 5.62
C LEU A 31 -14.29 15.46 4.23
N MET A 32 -13.70 14.27 4.16
CA MET A 32 -13.37 13.61 2.89
C MET A 32 -14.62 13.32 2.05
N ARG A 33 -15.72 12.88 2.67
CA ARG A 33 -16.99 12.66 1.96
C ARG A 33 -17.60 13.98 1.48
N ARG A 34 -17.50 15.06 2.28
CA ARG A 34 -18.01 16.39 1.94
C ARG A 34 -17.30 17.02 0.75
N TYR A 35 -15.98 16.85 0.66
CA TYR A 35 -15.15 17.39 -0.42
C TYR A 35 -14.74 16.33 -1.44
N ALA A 36 -15.53 15.27 -1.59
CA ALA A 36 -15.20 14.13 -2.45
C ALA A 36 -14.96 14.54 -3.91
N ASP A 37 -15.82 15.39 -4.47
CA ASP A 37 -15.70 15.82 -5.87
C ASP A 37 -14.38 16.56 -6.13
N THR A 38 -13.98 17.47 -5.22
CA THR A 38 -12.71 18.19 -5.33
C THR A 38 -11.51 17.23 -5.26
N LEU A 39 -11.54 16.27 -4.32
CA LEU A 39 -10.47 15.26 -4.20
C LEU A 39 -10.37 14.39 -5.45
N ILE A 40 -11.51 13.97 -5.99
CA ILE A 40 -11.59 13.17 -7.21
C ILE A 40 -11.00 13.96 -8.40
N THR A 41 -11.37 15.23 -8.58
CA THR A 41 -10.84 16.05 -9.68
C THR A 41 -9.33 16.21 -9.61
N ILE A 42 -8.76 16.38 -8.42
CA ILE A 42 -7.29 16.44 -8.25
C ILE A 42 -6.65 15.12 -8.68
N ILE A 43 -7.22 13.98 -8.28
CA ILE A 43 -6.69 12.65 -8.63
C ILE A 43 -6.84 12.37 -10.14
N GLU A 44 -7.92 12.82 -10.75
CA GLU A 44 -8.14 12.72 -12.20
C GLU A 44 -7.04 13.43 -12.99
N VAL A 45 -6.58 14.61 -12.55
CA VAL A 45 -5.49 15.33 -13.22
C VAL A 45 -4.22 14.50 -13.28
N PHE A 46 -3.83 13.86 -12.17
CA PHE A 46 -2.67 12.98 -12.17
C PHE A 46 -2.88 11.75 -13.05
N LEU A 47 -4.13 11.27 -13.18
CA LEU A 47 -4.44 10.04 -13.91
C LEU A 47 -4.03 10.12 -15.37
N TYR A 48 -4.25 11.29 -15.95
CA TYR A 48 -3.97 11.60 -17.35
C TYR A 48 -2.56 12.18 -17.57
N ASP A 49 -1.69 12.20 -16.55
CA ASP A 49 -0.30 12.61 -16.71
C ASP A 49 0.50 11.53 -17.47
N PRO A 50 1.01 11.82 -18.69
CA PRO A 50 1.74 10.84 -19.50
C PRO A 50 3.08 10.41 -18.90
N LEU A 51 3.61 11.15 -17.92
CA LEU A 51 4.87 10.81 -17.25
C LEU A 51 4.67 9.96 -15.99
N TYR A 52 3.43 9.84 -15.50
CA TYR A 52 3.16 9.15 -14.25
C TYR A 52 2.90 7.65 -14.47
N GLN A 53 3.75 6.82 -13.88
CA GLN A 53 3.57 5.36 -13.88
C GLN A 53 2.82 4.91 -12.62
N TRP A 54 1.51 4.67 -12.75
CA TRP A 54 0.60 4.31 -11.65
C TRP A 54 0.88 2.96 -10.99
N GLN A 55 1.57 2.06 -11.68
CA GLN A 55 1.74 0.70 -11.21
C GLN A 55 3.16 0.20 -11.45
N LEU A 56 3.63 -0.58 -10.48
CA LEU A 56 4.83 -1.37 -10.64
C LEU A 56 4.47 -2.62 -11.44
N SER A 57 5.22 -2.89 -12.51
CA SER A 57 5.07 -4.16 -13.24
C SER A 57 5.22 -5.34 -12.26
N PRO A 58 4.37 -6.39 -12.32
CA PRO A 58 4.46 -7.54 -11.44
C PRO A 58 5.86 -8.18 -11.42
N GLN A 59 6.57 -8.14 -12.55
CA GLN A 59 7.95 -8.62 -12.65
C GLN A 59 8.92 -7.77 -11.82
N LYS A 60 8.76 -6.45 -11.86
CA LYS A 60 9.56 -5.51 -11.07
C LYS A 60 9.23 -5.63 -9.58
N ALA A 61 7.96 -5.86 -9.22
CA ALA A 61 7.55 -6.12 -7.85
C ALA A 61 8.19 -7.41 -7.28
N LEU A 62 8.17 -8.49 -8.05
CA LEU A 62 8.78 -9.77 -7.66
C LEU A 62 10.30 -9.66 -7.53
N GLN A 63 10.95 -8.91 -8.42
CA GLN A 63 12.39 -8.66 -8.32
C GLN A 63 12.76 -7.88 -7.07
N LEU A 64 11.98 -6.86 -6.69
CA LEU A 64 12.19 -6.12 -5.44
C LEU A 64 12.01 -7.01 -4.21
N GLN A 65 11.02 -7.92 -4.23
CA GLN A 65 10.79 -8.85 -3.13
C GLN A 65 11.95 -9.84 -2.98
N GLN A 66 12.45 -10.41 -4.08
CA GLN A 66 13.62 -11.29 -4.08
C GLN A 66 14.90 -10.60 -3.60
N GLN A 67 15.07 -9.30 -3.88
CA GLN A 67 16.21 -8.55 -3.36
C GLN A 67 16.15 -8.43 -1.83
N PHE A 68 14.96 -8.22 -1.28
CA PHE A 68 14.75 -8.14 0.17
C PHE A 68 15.08 -9.46 0.87
N ASP A 69 14.64 -10.59 0.31
CA ASP A 69 14.92 -11.93 0.84
C ASP A 69 16.43 -12.22 0.86
N LYS A 70 17.15 -11.90 -0.23
CA LYS A 70 18.60 -12.09 -0.33
C LYS A 70 19.38 -11.27 0.70
N THR A 71 18.95 -10.03 0.98
CA THR A 71 19.60 -9.20 2.00
C THR A 71 19.40 -9.75 3.41
N ASN A 72 18.25 -10.36 3.70
CA ASN A 72 17.96 -10.88 5.04
C ASN A 72 18.69 -12.23 5.30
N ASP A 73 18.76 -13.11 4.30
CA ASP A 73 19.49 -14.38 4.39
C ASP A 73 21.01 -14.18 4.55
N SER A 74 21.55 -13.07 4.02
CA SER A 74 22.97 -12.70 4.16
C SER A 74 23.34 -12.31 5.60
N VAL A 75 22.38 -11.86 6.41
CA VAL A 75 22.60 -11.52 7.82
C VAL A 75 22.45 -12.75 8.72
N ALA A 76 21.49 -13.64 8.41
CA ALA A 76 21.28 -14.89 9.15
C ALA A 76 22.46 -15.89 9.01
N SER A 77 23.15 -15.90 7.87
CA SER A 77 24.30 -16.78 7.60
C SER A 77 25.65 -16.27 8.13
N SER A 78 25.68 -15.10 8.81
CA SER A 78 26.91 -14.54 9.39
C SER A 78 27.34 -15.14 10.74
N SER A 79 26.65 -16.19 11.22
CA SER A 79 26.98 -16.88 12.48
C SER A 79 27.92 -18.09 12.32
N SER A 80 28.44 -18.40 11.13
CA SER A 80 29.38 -19.52 10.96
C SER A 80 30.59 -19.18 10.08
N ARG A 81 31.70 -18.86 10.76
CA ARG A 81 33.12 -19.10 10.40
C ARG A 81 33.63 -18.60 9.03
N ALA A 82 34.41 -17.54 9.14
CA ALA A 82 35.57 -17.14 8.32
C ALA A 82 36.10 -18.15 7.30
N SER A 83 36.19 -17.71 6.03
CA SER A 83 37.35 -17.90 5.15
C SER A 83 37.18 -17.05 3.89
N GLY A 84 38.19 -16.21 3.61
CA GLY A 84 38.14 -15.21 2.56
C GLY A 84 38.30 -15.77 1.14
N LYS A 85 37.85 -14.96 0.17
CA LYS A 85 38.52 -14.70 -1.11
C LYS A 85 37.82 -13.54 -1.83
N THR A 86 38.56 -12.46 -1.99
CA THR A 86 38.29 -11.32 -2.87
C THR A 86 38.24 -11.78 -4.32
N SER A 87 37.22 -11.38 -5.09
CA SER A 87 37.33 -11.21 -6.54
C SER A 87 36.36 -10.15 -7.03
N MET A 88 36.93 -9.07 -7.55
CA MET A 88 36.27 -8.06 -8.37
C MET A 88 35.87 -8.68 -9.72
N GLN A 89 34.67 -8.39 -10.23
CA GLN A 89 34.52 -7.75 -11.55
C GLN A 89 33.05 -7.45 -11.91
N PRO A 90 32.82 -6.43 -12.76
CA PRO A 90 31.52 -5.85 -13.08
C PRO A 90 30.89 -6.55 -14.29
N ALA A 91 29.56 -6.66 -14.32
CA ALA A 91 28.83 -7.09 -15.51
C ALA A 91 27.90 -5.96 -15.97
N SER A 92 28.38 -5.25 -16.98
CA SER A 92 27.59 -4.47 -17.92
C SER A 92 26.53 -5.35 -18.60
N SER A 93 25.28 -4.93 -18.56
CA SER A 93 24.30 -5.29 -19.58
C SER A 93 23.40 -4.10 -19.88
N SER A 94 23.93 -3.23 -20.73
CA SER A 94 23.16 -2.45 -21.67
C SER A 94 22.29 -3.39 -22.51
N THR A 95 20.98 -3.43 -22.23
CA THR A 95 20.00 -3.97 -23.17
C THR A 95 19.02 -2.85 -23.50
N SER A 96 19.32 -2.18 -24.59
CA SER A 96 18.39 -1.39 -25.37
C SER A 96 17.17 -2.23 -25.75
N SER A 97 16.00 -1.83 -25.27
CA SER A 97 14.71 -2.26 -25.83
C SER A 97 13.80 -1.03 -25.97
N SER A 98 14.11 -0.22 -26.98
CA SER A 98 13.10 0.58 -27.65
C SER A 98 12.21 -0.35 -28.49
N ILE A 99 10.96 0.06 -28.67
CA ILE A 99 9.88 -0.53 -29.50
C ILE A 99 9.00 -1.55 -28.75
N VAL A 100 8.02 -1.06 -27.96
CA VAL A 100 6.57 -1.36 -28.09
C VAL A 100 5.79 -0.20 -27.42
N GLY A 101 5.55 0.88 -28.15
CA GLY A 101 5.03 2.14 -27.60
C GLY A 101 3.50 2.29 -27.55
N GLU A 102 2.71 1.31 -27.98
CA GLU A 102 1.29 1.58 -28.29
C GLU A 102 0.28 0.75 -27.47
N SER A 103 0.69 -0.38 -26.88
CA SER A 103 -0.23 -1.23 -26.09
C SER A 103 -0.17 -0.96 -24.58
N VAL A 104 0.97 -0.48 -24.06
CA VAL A 104 1.17 -0.32 -22.59
C VAL A 104 0.32 0.81 -22.01
N THR A 105 0.15 1.91 -22.76
CA THR A 105 -0.62 3.10 -22.32
C THR A 105 -2.11 2.81 -22.16
N THR A 106 -2.67 1.98 -23.03
CA THR A 106 -4.10 1.65 -23.00
C THR A 106 -4.45 0.80 -21.76
N ASP A 107 -3.57 -0.13 -21.38
CA ASP A 107 -3.81 -0.99 -20.21
C ASP A 107 -3.48 -0.29 -18.88
N THR A 108 -2.50 0.63 -18.84
CA THR A 108 -2.29 1.49 -17.67
C THR A 108 -3.49 2.38 -17.41
N ASN A 109 -4.10 2.95 -18.45
CA ASN A 109 -5.29 3.80 -18.31
C ASN A 109 -6.50 3.02 -17.77
N LYS A 110 -6.73 1.79 -18.24
CA LYS A 110 -7.81 0.93 -17.69
C LYS A 110 -7.63 0.62 -16.20
N MET A 111 -6.39 0.38 -15.75
CA MET A 111 -6.10 0.15 -14.33
C MET A 111 -6.33 1.44 -13.53
N ALA A 112 -5.87 2.57 -14.05
CA ALA A 112 -6.07 3.90 -13.49
C ALA A 112 -7.57 4.22 -13.29
N GLU A 113 -8.40 3.98 -14.31
CA GLU A 113 -9.85 4.16 -14.24
C GLU A 113 -10.51 3.26 -13.18
N ARG A 114 -10.05 2.01 -13.04
CA ARG A 114 -10.52 1.11 -11.97
C ARG A 114 -10.18 1.63 -10.58
N LEU A 115 -8.97 2.18 -10.40
CA LEU A 115 -8.57 2.80 -9.14
C LEU A 115 -9.44 4.03 -8.81
N LEU A 116 -9.71 4.86 -9.83
CA LEU A 116 -10.60 6.02 -9.68
C LEU A 116 -12.02 5.61 -9.28
N LEU A 117 -12.56 4.56 -9.90
CA LEU A 117 -13.86 4.00 -9.53
C LEU A 117 -13.88 3.52 -8.06
N GLY A 118 -12.82 2.82 -7.64
CA GLY A 118 -12.68 2.37 -6.24
C GLY A 118 -12.60 3.54 -5.24
N LEU A 119 -11.89 4.62 -5.60
CA LEU A 119 -11.82 5.84 -4.79
C LEU A 119 -13.18 6.52 -4.68
N ARG A 120 -13.92 6.64 -5.79
CA ARG A 120 -15.29 7.17 -5.81
C ARG A 120 -16.19 6.39 -4.86
N GLN A 121 -16.15 5.06 -4.91
CA GLN A 121 -16.92 4.19 -4.01
C GLN A 121 -16.55 4.42 -2.54
N LYS A 122 -15.25 4.46 -2.21
CA LYS A 122 -14.76 4.71 -0.84
C LYS A 122 -15.20 6.08 -0.30
N LEU A 123 -15.12 7.13 -1.11
CA LEU A 123 -15.52 8.49 -0.73
C LEU A 123 -17.04 8.64 -0.61
N GLN A 124 -17.82 7.91 -1.41
CA GLN A 124 -19.27 7.86 -1.27
C GLN A 124 -19.74 6.99 -0.09
N GLY A 125 -18.82 6.20 0.50
CA GLY A 125 -19.14 5.28 1.58
C GLY A 125 -19.82 3.99 1.12
N VAL A 126 -19.62 3.62 -0.14
CA VAL A 126 -20.06 2.35 -0.70
C VAL A 126 -18.91 1.37 -0.53
N GLU A 127 -19.10 0.37 0.31
CA GLU A 127 -18.12 -0.66 0.56
C GLU A 127 -18.78 -2.04 0.52
N ARG A 128 -18.18 -2.97 -0.24
CA ARG A 128 -18.73 -4.32 -0.48
C ARG A 128 -20.21 -4.28 -0.90
N LEU A 129 -20.58 -3.32 -1.75
CA LEU A 129 -21.94 -3.08 -2.28
C LEU A 129 -22.95 -2.46 -1.28
N ASN A 130 -22.55 -2.18 -0.05
CA ASN A 130 -23.42 -1.58 0.96
C ASN A 130 -23.04 -0.11 1.21
N GLN A 131 -24.04 0.76 1.32
CA GLN A 131 -23.83 2.12 1.83
C GLN A 131 -23.65 2.07 3.35
N MET A 132 -22.55 2.63 3.82
CA MET A 132 -22.23 2.70 5.25
C MET A 132 -22.25 4.14 5.75
N THR A 133 -22.84 4.33 6.92
CA THR A 133 -22.69 5.59 7.67
C THR A 133 -21.23 5.81 8.03
N ILE A 134 -20.85 7.06 8.28
CA ILE A 134 -19.46 7.45 8.61
C ILE A 134 -18.97 6.64 9.82
N LYS A 135 -19.78 6.56 10.88
CA LYS A 135 -19.46 5.81 12.09
C LYS A 135 -19.28 4.31 11.83
N ALA A 136 -20.17 3.71 11.03
CA ALA A 136 -20.05 2.30 10.66
C ALA A 136 -18.78 2.04 9.84
N HIS A 137 -18.47 2.93 8.88
CA HIS A 137 -17.30 2.83 8.03
C HIS A 137 -16.01 2.92 8.84
N VAL A 138 -15.89 3.89 9.75
CA VAL A 138 -14.73 3.99 10.64
C VAL A 138 -14.59 2.75 11.53
N ASN A 139 -15.67 2.27 12.14
CA ASN A 139 -15.61 1.07 12.98
C ASN A 139 -15.15 -0.16 12.20
N MET A 140 -15.69 -0.37 11.00
CA MET A 140 -15.31 -1.49 10.15
C MET A 140 -13.84 -1.37 9.73
N LEU A 141 -13.36 -0.18 9.36
CA LEU A 141 -11.96 0.03 9.00
C LEU A 141 -11.01 -0.25 10.16
N ILE A 142 -11.38 0.16 11.38
CA ILE A 142 -10.62 -0.13 12.60
C ILE A 142 -10.60 -1.65 12.84
N GLN A 143 -11.73 -2.33 12.72
CA GLN A 143 -11.82 -3.79 12.86
C GLN A 143 -10.97 -4.52 11.81
N GLU A 144 -11.02 -4.09 10.56
CA GLU A 144 -10.23 -4.69 9.49
C GLU A 144 -8.73 -4.45 9.69
N ALA A 145 -8.33 -3.28 10.20
CA ALA A 145 -6.94 -2.95 10.49
C ALA A 145 -6.38 -3.68 11.73
N THR A 146 -7.24 -4.11 12.65
CA THR A 146 -6.86 -4.80 13.90
C THR A 146 -7.11 -6.31 13.88
N SER A 147 -7.72 -6.82 12.81
CA SER A 147 -8.00 -8.26 12.67
C SER A 147 -6.71 -9.07 12.61
N ILE A 148 -6.60 -10.06 13.51
CA ILE A 148 -5.44 -10.96 13.60
C ILE A 148 -5.28 -11.76 12.31
N ASP A 149 -6.37 -12.20 11.68
CA ASP A 149 -6.33 -12.97 10.44
C ASP A 149 -5.74 -12.16 9.28
N ASN A 150 -6.02 -10.85 9.25
CA ASN A 150 -5.46 -9.94 8.25
C ASN A 150 -3.98 -9.66 8.55
N LEU A 151 -3.64 -9.42 9.82
CA LEU A 151 -2.28 -9.13 10.25
C LEU A 151 -1.34 -10.31 10.04
N SER A 152 -1.79 -11.55 10.28
CA SER A 152 -0.99 -12.76 10.08
C SER A 152 -0.65 -13.04 8.61
N GLN A 153 -1.45 -12.50 7.68
CA GLN A 153 -1.23 -12.64 6.24
C GLN A 153 -0.33 -11.53 5.65
N LEU A 154 0.02 -10.51 6.44
CA LEU A 154 0.90 -9.45 5.98
C LEU A 154 2.33 -9.96 5.81
N PHE A 155 3.06 -9.32 4.89
CA PHE A 155 4.48 -9.55 4.69
C PHE A 155 5.25 -9.42 6.02
N ALA A 156 6.18 -10.34 6.31
CA ALA A 156 6.89 -10.36 7.59
C ALA A 156 7.65 -9.05 7.88
N GLY A 157 8.22 -8.41 6.86
CA GLY A 157 8.91 -7.11 6.98
C GLY A 157 7.98 -5.94 7.33
N TRP A 158 6.66 -6.11 7.26
CA TRP A 158 5.69 -5.14 7.75
C TRP A 158 5.55 -5.14 9.28
N GLN A 159 6.16 -6.12 9.95
CA GLN A 159 6.14 -6.30 11.41
C GLN A 159 4.72 -6.26 11.99
N PRO A 160 3.82 -7.16 11.56
CA PRO A 160 2.42 -7.16 12.01
C PRO A 160 2.24 -7.54 13.49
N TYR A 161 3.26 -8.15 14.10
CA TYR A 161 3.29 -8.60 15.49
C TYR A 161 3.64 -7.50 16.49
N LEU A 162 4.08 -6.32 16.01
CA LEU A 162 4.40 -5.15 16.84
C LEU A 162 3.14 -4.42 17.25
#